data_AF-A0A960FHR5-F1
#
_entry.id   AF-A0A960FHR5-F1
#
_cell.length_a   1.000
_cell.length_b   1.000
_cell.length_c   1.000
_cell.angle_alpha   90.00
_cell.angle_beta   90.00
_cell.angle_gamma   90.00
#
_symmetry.space_group_name_H-M   'P 1'
#
loop_
_entity.id
_entity.type
_entity.pdbx_description
1 polymer ?
#
loop_
_entity_poly.entity_id
_entity_poly.type
_entity_poly.pdbx_seq_one_letter_code
_entity_poly.pdbx_strand_id
1 'polypeptide(L)'
;MLAVQFFYVLSVTRLRVGQEAYQLSGVAQSLDAYYTGAGEVAGQWIGGGAARLDLAGVVDADDLRAVLAGMAPGNGGFTPNGTQPRPHPRRAPGFDLTFKAPKSASVLYAVSDDPRIQAAIIEAGEAATRQAIGWLEREVVRVRRGSHNTAWLAAHED
;
A
#
# COMPACT_ATOMS: atom_id res chain seq x y z
N MET A 1 29.54 23.51 3.70
CA MET A 1 28.25 22.86 3.36
C MET A 1 28.28 21.46 3.96
N LEU A 2 27.77 21.27 5.17
CA LEU A 2 27.73 19.97 5.84
C LEU A 2 26.49 19.21 5.33
N ALA A 3 26.70 18.21 4.49
CA ALA A 3 25.67 17.24 4.15
C ALA A 3 25.47 16.31 5.35
N VAL A 4 24.49 16.61 6.20
CA VAL A 4 24.00 15.64 7.19
C VAL A 4 23.23 14.59 6.40
N GLN A 5 23.85 13.43 6.21
CA GLN A 5 23.24 12.33 5.47
C GLN A 5 22.22 11.64 6.39
N PHE A 6 20.95 11.97 6.21
CA PHE A 6 19.85 11.31 6.90
C PHE A 6 19.59 9.95 6.25
N PHE A 7 19.94 8.87 6.93
CA PHE A 7 19.58 7.52 6.49
C PHE A 7 18.11 7.25 6.82
N TYR A 8 17.26 7.29 5.80
CA TYR A 8 15.92 6.69 5.87
C TYR A 8 16.05 5.18 5.76
N VAL A 9 15.35 4.45 6.63
CA VAL A 9 15.31 2.98 6.57
C VAL A 9 13.93 2.57 6.06
N LEU A 10 13.92 1.86 4.93
CA LEU A 10 12.73 1.19 4.39
C LEU A 10 12.84 -0.30 4.69
N SER A 11 11.85 -0.85 5.40
CA SER A 11 11.67 -2.31 5.48
C SER A 11 10.56 -2.74 4.54
N VAL A 12 10.81 -3.80 3.78
CA VAL A 12 9.84 -4.41 2.86
C VAL A 12 9.49 -5.80 3.37
N THR A 13 8.21 -6.03 3.65
CA THR A 13 7.71 -7.31 4.13
C THR A 13 6.63 -7.82 3.20
N ARG A 14 6.76 -9.07 2.76
CA ARG A 14 5.70 -9.73 1.99
C ARG A 14 4.53 -10.04 2.90
N LEU A 15 3.33 -9.57 2.55
CA LEU A 15 2.12 -9.98 3.25
C LEU A 15 1.86 -11.47 3.02
N ARG A 16 1.53 -12.17 4.10
CA ARG A 16 1.08 -13.57 4.06
C ARG A 16 -0.38 -13.58 4.45
N VAL A 17 -1.24 -14.05 3.55
CA VAL A 17 -2.57 -14.52 3.93
C VAL A 17 -2.41 -16.00 4.25
N GLY A 18 -2.76 -16.41 5.46
CA GLY A 18 -2.73 -17.81 5.88
C GLY A 18 -3.49 -18.67 4.87
N GLN A 19 -2.97 -19.85 4.56
CA GLN A 19 -3.57 -20.84 3.66
C GLN A 19 -4.85 -21.49 4.22
N GLU A 20 -5.48 -20.88 5.22
CA GLU A 20 -6.71 -21.35 5.83
C GLU A 20 -7.84 -20.50 5.26
N ALA A 21 -8.58 -21.10 4.33
CA ALA A 21 -9.90 -20.63 3.95
C ALA A 21 -10.66 -20.27 5.24
N TYR A 22 -11.25 -19.08 5.32
CA TYR A 22 -12.21 -18.75 6.37
C TYR A 22 -11.67 -18.54 7.81
N GLN A 23 -10.43 -18.08 8.02
CA GLN A 23 -10.09 -17.36 9.27
C GLN A 23 -10.52 -15.88 9.18
N LEU A 24 -11.84 -15.69 9.05
CA LEU A 24 -12.56 -14.40 8.98
C LEU A 24 -12.65 -13.67 10.34
N SER A 25 -11.63 -13.73 11.19
CA SER A 25 -11.68 -12.95 12.45
C SER A 25 -10.35 -12.50 13.01
N GLY A 26 -9.23 -13.20 12.80
CA GLY A 26 -7.97 -12.80 13.46
C GLY A 26 -7.15 -11.77 12.70
N VAL A 27 -6.81 -12.07 11.44
CA VAL A 27 -5.81 -11.30 10.66
C VAL A 27 -6.45 -10.16 9.87
N ALA A 28 -7.70 -10.34 9.42
CA ALA A 28 -8.48 -9.25 8.85
C ALA A 28 -8.79 -8.19 9.93
N GLN A 29 -9.22 -8.59 11.14
CA GLN A 29 -9.47 -7.63 12.21
C GLN A 29 -8.20 -6.93 12.70
N SER A 30 -7.03 -7.58 12.67
CA SER A 30 -5.77 -6.93 13.06
C SER A 30 -5.24 -5.93 12.01
N LEU A 31 -5.46 -6.18 10.71
CA LEU A 31 -5.13 -5.20 9.67
C LEU A 31 -6.19 -4.10 9.57
N ASP A 32 -7.47 -4.44 9.68
CA ASP A 32 -8.56 -3.47 9.66
C ASP A 32 -8.38 -2.46 10.79
N ALA A 33 -8.13 -2.90 12.03
CA ALA A 33 -7.90 -1.98 13.15
C ALA A 33 -6.70 -1.03 12.92
N TYR A 34 -5.62 -1.55 12.31
CA TYR A 34 -4.41 -0.79 12.00
C TYR A 34 -4.63 0.24 10.88
N TYR A 35 -5.36 -0.12 9.81
CA TYR A 35 -5.58 0.75 8.65
C TYR A 35 -6.85 1.60 8.71
N THR A 36 -7.81 1.29 9.60
CA THR A 36 -9.10 2.01 9.75
C THR A 36 -9.19 2.88 11.01
N GLY A 37 -8.11 2.98 11.79
CA GLY A 37 -7.95 4.03 12.80
C GLY A 37 -8.37 3.67 14.23
N ALA A 38 -8.30 2.41 14.64
CA ALA A 38 -8.38 2.07 16.06
C ALA A 38 -7.04 2.37 16.76
N GLY A 39 -6.82 3.65 17.12
CA GLY A 39 -5.63 4.11 17.86
C GLY A 39 -4.48 4.67 17.01
N GLU A 40 -4.60 4.64 15.67
CA GLU A 40 -3.68 5.24 14.71
C GLU A 40 -4.40 6.17 13.71
N VAL A 41 -3.65 6.93 12.91
CA VAL A 41 -4.22 7.76 11.84
C VAL A 41 -4.78 6.86 10.75
N ALA A 42 -6.02 7.10 10.31
CA ALA A 42 -6.66 6.31 9.27
C ALA A 42 -5.83 6.30 7.98
N GLY A 43 -5.70 5.11 7.36
CA GLY A 43 -4.96 4.94 6.12
C GLY A 43 -5.59 5.73 4.97
N GLN A 44 -4.78 6.10 3.98
CA GLN A 44 -5.23 6.79 2.77
C GLN A 44 -4.86 6.02 1.51
N TRP A 45 -5.80 5.96 0.57
CA TRP A 45 -5.56 5.48 -0.78
C TRP A 45 -4.66 6.46 -1.54
N ILE A 46 -3.58 5.94 -2.11
CA ILE A 46 -2.59 6.69 -2.88
C ILE A 46 -2.15 5.89 -4.09
N GLY A 47 -1.60 6.59 -5.09
CA GLY A 47 -1.04 5.99 -6.29
C GLY A 47 -2.04 5.83 -7.44
N GLY A 48 -1.50 5.65 -8.65
CA GLY A 48 -2.30 5.55 -9.88
C GLY A 48 -3.15 4.29 -9.96
N GLY A 49 -2.78 3.23 -9.23
CA GLY A 49 -3.58 2.00 -9.14
C GLY A 49 -4.89 2.20 -8.39
N ALA A 50 -4.88 2.96 -7.29
CA ALA A 50 -6.07 3.29 -6.52
C ALA A 50 -7.07 4.11 -7.37
N ALA A 51 -6.58 5.14 -8.05
CA ALA A 51 -7.41 5.96 -8.95
C ALA A 51 -8.08 5.13 -10.07
N ARG A 52 -7.40 4.11 -10.60
CA ARG A 52 -7.98 3.21 -11.63
C ARG A 52 -9.04 2.26 -11.08
N LEU A 53 -9.05 2.04 -9.77
CA LEU A 53 -10.05 1.25 -9.05
C LEU A 53 -11.12 2.12 -8.39
N ASP A 54 -11.14 3.43 -8.69
CA ASP A 54 -12.02 4.43 -8.06
C ASP A 54 -11.88 4.50 -6.54
N LEU A 55 -10.68 4.23 -6.04
CA LEU A 55 -10.33 4.33 -4.62
C LEU A 55 -9.59 5.65 -4.36
N ALA A 56 -10.13 6.44 -3.42
CA ALA A 56 -9.54 7.72 -3.02
C ALA A 56 -9.84 8.03 -1.55
N GLY A 57 -9.00 8.86 -0.94
CA GLY A 57 -9.22 9.32 0.44
C GLY A 57 -8.99 8.21 1.47
N VAL A 58 -9.79 8.22 2.53
CA VAL A 58 -9.64 7.28 3.66
C VAL A 58 -9.94 5.85 3.21
N VAL A 59 -9.15 4.91 3.72
CA VAL A 59 -9.30 3.48 3.44
C VAL A 59 -10.54 2.93 4.15
N ASP A 60 -11.47 2.38 3.38
CA ASP A 60 -12.57 1.54 3.88
C ASP A 60 -12.11 0.08 4.06
N ALA A 61 -12.65 -0.58 5.09
CA ALA A 61 -12.26 -1.93 5.46
C ALA A 61 -12.68 -2.98 4.41
N ASP A 62 -13.88 -2.84 3.83
CA ASP A 62 -14.40 -3.77 2.83
C ASP A 62 -13.57 -3.67 1.54
N ASP A 63 -13.23 -2.45 1.13
CA ASP A 63 -12.38 -2.18 -0.03
C ASP A 63 -10.97 -2.73 0.16
N LEU A 64 -10.36 -2.50 1.33
CA LEU A 64 -9.05 -3.06 1.64
C LEU A 64 -9.04 -4.58 1.57
N ARG A 65 -10.06 -5.24 2.14
CA ARG A 65 -10.21 -6.69 2.08
C ARG A 65 -10.37 -7.19 0.65
N ALA A 66 -11.16 -6.49 -0.18
CA ALA A 66 -11.32 -6.83 -1.59
C ALA A 66 -9.98 -6.76 -2.34
N VAL A 67 -9.24 -5.66 -2.18
CA VAL A 67 -7.93 -5.46 -2.83
C VAL A 67 -6.94 -6.54 -2.40
N LEU A 68 -6.83 -6.84 -1.09
CA LEU A 68 -5.93 -7.87 -0.58
C LEU A 68 -6.33 -9.27 -1.07
N ALA A 69 -7.61 -9.54 -1.30
CA ALA A 69 -8.09 -10.76 -1.92
C ALA A 69 -7.86 -10.82 -3.44
N GLY A 70 -7.50 -9.70 -4.08
CA GLY A 70 -7.30 -9.60 -5.53
C GLY A 70 -8.61 -9.43 -6.29
N MET A 71 -9.63 -8.95 -5.59
CA MET A 71 -10.95 -8.60 -6.12
C MET A 71 -11.00 -7.09 -6.37
N ALA A 72 -11.85 -6.65 -7.29
CA ALA A 72 -12.12 -5.23 -7.42
C ALA A 72 -13.09 -4.79 -6.30
N PRO A 73 -12.86 -3.62 -5.67
CA PRO A 73 -13.81 -3.02 -4.75
C PRO A 73 -15.22 -2.92 -5.37
N GLY A 74 -16.26 -3.10 -4.57
CA GLY A 74 -17.66 -2.91 -4.97
C GLY A 74 -18.22 -3.83 -6.08
N ASN A 75 -17.43 -4.72 -6.69
CA ASN A 75 -17.84 -5.44 -7.91
C ASN A 75 -18.53 -6.81 -7.69
N GLY A 76 -18.88 -7.16 -6.46
CA GLY A 76 -19.50 -8.45 -6.15
C GLY A 76 -18.54 -9.65 -6.15
N GLY A 77 -17.23 -9.43 -5.97
CA GLY A 77 -16.23 -10.48 -5.73
C GLY A 77 -15.47 -10.97 -6.97
N PHE A 78 -15.58 -10.25 -8.08
CA PHE A 78 -14.77 -10.49 -9.28
C PHE A 78 -13.43 -9.78 -9.20
N THR A 79 -12.47 -10.19 -10.02
CA THR A 79 -11.21 -9.46 -10.24
C THR A 79 -11.47 -8.12 -10.97
N PRO A 80 -10.50 -7.20 -11.01
CA PRO A 80 -10.60 -5.98 -11.83
C PRO A 80 -10.87 -6.21 -13.32
N ASN A 81 -10.63 -7.43 -13.83
CA ASN A 81 -10.92 -7.81 -15.21
C ASN A 81 -12.30 -8.47 -15.38
N GLY A 82 -13.17 -8.44 -14.37
CA GLY A 82 -14.51 -9.06 -14.41
C GLY A 82 -14.49 -10.60 -14.39
N THR A 83 -13.38 -11.22 -14.02
CA THR A 83 -13.25 -12.70 -13.96
C THR A 83 -13.25 -13.19 -12.52
N GLN A 84 -13.62 -14.46 -12.31
CA GLN A 84 -13.57 -15.07 -10.98
C GLN A 84 -12.12 -15.18 -10.47
N PRO A 85 -11.85 -14.83 -9.20
CA PRO A 85 -10.52 -14.97 -8.62
C PRO A 85 -10.06 -16.43 -8.65
N ARG A 86 -8.82 -16.65 -9.11
CA ARG A 86 -8.20 -17.98 -9.09
C ARG A 86 -7.22 -18.08 -7.93
N PRO A 87 -7.42 -19.01 -6.98
CA PRO A 87 -6.49 -19.21 -5.89
C PRO A 87 -5.15 -19.72 -6.44
N HIS A 88 -4.06 -19.26 -5.85
CA HIS A 88 -2.72 -19.75 -6.18
C HIS A 88 -1.90 -19.85 -4.89
N PRO A 89 -1.26 -21.01 -4.62
CA PRO A 89 -0.59 -21.27 -3.32
C PRO A 89 0.56 -20.31 -3.04
N ARG A 90 1.15 -19.71 -4.08
CA ARG A 90 2.23 -18.71 -3.94
C ARG A 90 1.76 -17.27 -4.13
N ARG A 91 0.46 -16.99 -4.15
CA ARG A 91 -0.07 -15.62 -4.27
C ARG A 91 0.49 -14.74 -3.14
N ALA A 92 0.85 -13.52 -3.47
CA ALA A 92 1.13 -12.48 -2.49
C ALA A 92 -0.04 -11.49 -2.51
N PRO A 93 -0.77 -11.31 -1.40
CA PRO A 93 -1.82 -10.30 -1.25
C PRO A 93 -1.31 -8.87 -1.49
N GLY A 94 -0.07 -8.62 -1.07
CA GLY A 94 0.60 -7.33 -1.19
C GLY A 94 1.95 -7.35 -0.49
N PHE A 95 2.55 -6.17 -0.38
CA PHE A 95 3.78 -5.92 0.35
C PHE A 95 3.56 -4.75 1.30
N ASP A 96 4.04 -4.88 2.52
CA ASP A 96 4.11 -3.80 3.49
C ASP A 96 5.46 -3.09 3.35
N LEU A 97 5.40 -1.78 3.14
CA LEU A 97 6.54 -0.89 2.99
C LEU A 97 6.53 0.10 4.15
N THR A 98 7.35 -0.17 5.17
CA THR A 98 7.42 0.67 6.36
C THR A 98 8.56 1.67 6.25
N PHE A 99 8.22 2.96 6.16
CA PHE A 99 9.18 4.06 6.14
C PHE A 99 9.50 4.52 7.55
N LYS A 100 10.77 4.51 7.93
CA LYS A 100 11.22 4.94 9.26
C LYS A 100 12.00 6.24 9.16
N ALA A 101 11.56 7.23 9.93
CA ALA A 101 12.30 8.47 10.09
C ALA A 101 13.67 8.20 10.76
N PRO A 102 14.71 8.99 10.45
CA PRO A 102 15.96 8.97 11.19
C PRO A 102 15.71 9.19 12.67
N LYS A 103 16.41 8.45 13.54
CA LYS A 103 16.17 8.50 14.99
C LYS A 103 16.30 9.92 15.56
N SER A 104 17.22 10.74 15.04
CA SER A 104 17.37 12.14 15.45
C SER A 104 16.12 12.98 15.19
N ALA A 105 15.45 12.79 14.05
CA ALA A 105 14.18 13.46 13.74
C ALA A 105 13.07 13.00 14.68
N SER A 106 12.99 11.69 14.97
CA SER A 106 12.02 11.16 15.95
C SER A 106 12.26 11.69 17.37
N VAL A 107 13.52 11.80 17.79
CA VAL A 107 13.86 12.38 19.10
C VAL A 107 13.49 13.86 19.12
N LEU A 108 13.87 14.63 18.09
CA LEU A 108 13.54 16.05 18.00
C LEU A 108 12.03 16.29 18.04
N TYR A 109 11.25 15.47 17.34
CA TYR A 109 9.79 15.50 17.39
C TYR A 109 9.27 15.27 18.82
N ALA A 110 9.78 14.26 19.51
CA ALA A 110 9.28 13.84 20.83
C ALA A 110 9.65 14.81 21.97
N VAL A 111 10.79 15.50 21.88
CA VAL A 111 11.27 16.43 22.94
C VAL A 111 10.90 17.88 22.68
N SER A 112 10.37 18.21 21.50
CA SER A 112 9.98 19.57 21.15
C SER A 112 8.52 19.80 21.48
N ASP A 113 8.25 20.89 22.23
CA ASP A 113 6.89 21.41 22.44
C ASP A 113 6.49 22.47 21.41
N ASP A 114 7.36 22.79 20.43
CA ASP A 114 7.06 23.76 19.38
C ASP A 114 6.27 23.06 18.25
N PRO A 115 4.98 23.39 18.06
CA PRO A 115 4.15 22.75 17.05
C PRO A 115 4.67 22.96 15.62
N ARG A 116 5.46 24.02 15.38
CA ARG A 116 6.04 24.29 14.06
C ARG A 116 7.16 23.31 13.73
N ILE A 117 7.96 22.90 14.72
CA ILE A 117 9.02 21.90 14.54
C ILE A 117 8.39 20.53 14.27
N GLN A 118 7.39 20.16 15.06
CA GLN A 118 6.66 18.90 14.87
C GLN A 118 5.99 18.84 13.49
N ALA A 119 5.30 19.91 13.08
CA ALA A 119 4.67 20.02 11.76
C ALA A 119 5.69 19.89 10.62
N ALA A 120 6.84 20.58 10.71
CA ALA A 120 7.88 20.50 9.69
C ALA A 120 8.46 19.09 9.54
N ILE A 121 8.61 18.34 10.65
CA ILE A 121 9.08 16.94 10.61
C ILE A 121 8.05 16.03 9.93
N ILE A 122 6.76 16.20 10.25
CA ILE A 122 5.67 15.45 9.62
C ILE A 122 5.63 15.74 8.12
N GLU A 123 5.60 17.02 7.73
CA GLU A 123 5.54 17.44 6.33
C GLU A 123 6.72 16.89 5.52
N ALA A 124 7.94 16.96 6.07
CA ALA A 124 9.12 16.40 5.43
C ALA A 124 9.02 14.87 5.27
N GLY A 125 8.50 14.16 6.27
CA GLY A 125 8.27 12.72 6.23
C GLY A 125 7.24 12.31 5.17
N GLU A 126 6.12 13.03 5.09
CA GLU A 126 5.08 12.81 4.09
C GLU A 126 5.58 13.11 2.67
N ALA A 127 6.30 14.21 2.49
CA ALA A 127 6.89 14.57 1.19
C ALA A 127 7.89 13.51 0.71
N ALA A 128 8.77 13.05 1.59
CA ALA A 128 9.73 11.99 1.28
C ALA A 128 9.02 10.67 0.92
N THR A 129 8.00 10.29 1.68
CA THR A 129 7.21 9.07 1.42
C THR A 129 6.50 9.15 0.08
N ARG A 130 5.83 10.28 -0.22
CA ARG A 130 5.14 10.49 -1.50
C ARG A 130 6.09 10.43 -2.69
N GLN A 131 7.29 11.01 -2.57
CA GLN A 131 8.32 10.95 -3.61
C GLN A 131 8.82 9.51 -3.83
N ALA A 132 9.09 8.78 -2.74
CA ALA A 132 9.51 7.38 -2.80
C ALA A 132 8.46 6.49 -3.45
N ILE A 133 7.18 6.67 -3.10
CA ILE A 133 6.06 5.92 -3.70
C ILE A 133 5.93 6.22 -5.18
N GLY A 134 6.00 7.50 -5.58
CA GLY A 134 5.98 7.85 -7.00
C GLY A 134 7.14 7.23 -7.79
N TRP A 135 8.32 7.12 -7.19
CA TRP A 135 9.44 6.39 -7.80
C TRP A 135 9.18 4.88 -7.87
N LEU A 136 8.67 4.26 -6.81
CA LEU A 136 8.32 2.83 -6.78
C LEU A 136 7.29 2.47 -7.87
N GLU A 137 6.26 3.29 -8.04
CA GLU A 137 5.26 3.09 -9.10
C GLU A 137 5.90 3.12 -10.50
N ARG A 138 6.84 4.05 -10.72
CA ARG A 138 7.49 4.19 -12.03
C ARG A 138 8.52 3.11 -12.31
N GLU A 139 9.31 2.69 -11.32
CA GLU A 139 10.50 1.87 -11.54
C GLU A 139 10.37 0.42 -11.06
N VAL A 140 9.60 0.17 -10.00
CA VAL A 140 9.61 -1.13 -9.29
C VAL A 140 8.34 -1.94 -9.54
N VAL A 141 7.18 -1.29 -9.58
CA VAL A 141 5.89 -1.98 -9.79
C VAL A 141 5.80 -2.45 -11.25
N ARG A 142 6.10 -3.73 -11.47
CA ARG A 142 6.11 -4.39 -12.78
C ARG A 142 5.35 -5.70 -12.71
N VAL A 143 4.61 -6.00 -13.77
CA VAL A 143 3.92 -7.28 -13.94
C VAL A 143 4.62 -8.09 -15.02
N ARG A 144 4.77 -9.40 -14.80
CA ARG A 144 5.21 -10.31 -15.86
C ARG A 144 4.03 -10.55 -16.80
N ARG A 145 4.18 -10.15 -18.06
CA ARG A 145 3.24 -10.52 -19.12
C ARG A 145 3.75 -11.80 -19.78
N GLY A 146 3.01 -12.90 -19.66
CA GLY A 146 3.32 -14.14 -20.37
C GLY A 146 2.96 -14.04 -21.86
N SER A 147 3.13 -15.14 -22.61
CA SER A 147 2.73 -15.25 -24.03
C SER A 147 1.23 -15.04 -24.30
N HIS A 148 0.39 -14.87 -23.28
CA HIS A 148 -1.02 -14.51 -23.44
C HIS A 148 -1.24 -13.05 -23.86
N ASN A 149 -0.21 -12.20 -23.79
CA ASN A 149 -0.32 -10.80 -24.21
C ASN A 149 -0.46 -10.66 -25.73
N THR A 150 0.08 -11.61 -26.52
CA THR A 150 -0.15 -11.63 -27.98
C THR A 150 -1.60 -11.92 -28.33
N ALA A 151 -2.28 -12.79 -27.57
CA ALA A 151 -3.71 -13.05 -27.79
C ALA A 151 -4.60 -11.85 -27.41
N TRP A 152 -4.25 -11.10 -26.36
CA TRP A 152 -4.97 -9.87 -25.99
C TRP A 152 -4.73 -8.74 -26.99
N LEU A 153 -3.47 -8.52 -27.41
CA LEU A 153 -3.12 -7.53 -28.43
C LEU A 153 -3.77 -7.86 -29.78
N ALA A 154 -3.76 -9.12 -30.20
CA ALA A 154 -4.44 -9.55 -31.44
C ALA A 154 -5.97 -9.35 -31.39
N ALA A 155 -6.57 -9.29 -30.20
CA ALA A 155 -8.00 -9.06 -30.02
C ALA A 155 -8.37 -7.58 -29.80
N HIS A 156 -7.38 -6.71 -29.59
CA HIS A 156 -7.56 -5.28 -29.27
C HIS A 156 -6.52 -4.41 -30.02
N GLU A 157 -6.13 -4.85 -31.22
CA GLU A 157 -5.34 -4.05 -32.17
C GLU A 157 -6.29 -3.02 -32.80
N ASP A 158 -6.02 -1.74 -32.52
CA ASP A 158 -6.38 -0.62 -33.42
C ASP A 158 -5.20 -0.38 -34.37
#